data_AF-A0A6I5CBP2-F1
#
_entry.id   AF-A0A6I5CBP2-F1
#
_cell.length_a   1.000
_cell.length_b   1.000
_cell.length_c   1.000
_cell.angle_alpha   90.00
_cell.angle_beta   90.00
_cell.angle_gamma   90.00
#
_symmetry.space_group_name_H-M   'P 1'
#
loop_
_entity.id
_entity.type
_entity.pdbx_description
1 polymer ?
#
loop_
_entity_poly.entity_id
_entity_poly.type
_entity_poly.pdbx_seq_one_letter_code
_entity_poly.pdbx_strand_id
1 'polypeptide(L)'
;MPTVLEVLRGLDSGPRGLTEAQAAQRLALLGENTVPARREASWPRLFVRSLRDPFTAVLGCLGLVSAAVLAWGTAAVILLLVVVSCALRASG
;
A
#
# COMPACT_ATOMS: atom_id res chain seq x y z
N MET A 1 9.01 35.92 10.37
CA MET A 1 7.66 35.34 10.56
C MET A 1 6.66 36.42 10.20
N PRO A 2 5.77 36.21 9.21
CA PRO A 2 4.77 37.22 8.85
C PRO A 2 3.88 37.51 10.05
N THR A 3 3.51 38.77 10.22
CA THR A 3 2.60 39.20 11.29
C THR A 3 1.16 38.74 10.99
N VAL A 4 0.33 38.60 12.03
CA VAL A 4 -1.08 38.20 11.86
C VAL A 4 -1.83 39.12 10.89
N LEU A 5 -1.56 40.43 10.93
CA LEU A 5 -2.15 41.40 10.01
C LEU A 5 -1.70 41.23 8.55
N GLU A 6 -0.44 40.86 8.31
CA GLU A 6 0.05 40.56 6.96
C GLU A 6 -0.65 39.32 6.38
N VAL A 7 -0.84 38.28 7.18
CA VAL A 7 -1.57 37.08 6.76
C VAL A 7 -3.04 37.39 6.47
N LEU A 8 -3.69 38.19 7.34
CA LEU A 8 -5.09 38.60 7.15
C LEU A 8 -5.28 39.44 5.87
N ARG A 9 -4.37 40.38 5.58
CA ARG A 9 -4.38 41.12 4.31
C ARG A 9 -4.16 40.21 3.12
N GLY A 10 -3.20 39.28 3.19
CA GLY A 10 -2.93 38.34 2.11
C GLY A 10 -4.10 37.40 1.80
N LEU A 11 -4.95 37.13 2.79
CA LEU A 11 -6.16 36.30 2.66
C LEU A 11 -7.44 37.11 2.41
N ASP A 12 -7.35 38.44 2.24
CA ASP A 12 -8.48 39.37 2.19
C ASP A 12 -9.52 39.07 3.29
N SER A 13 -9.03 38.81 4.51
CA SER A 13 -9.83 38.43 5.66
C SER A 13 -9.70 39.49 6.75
N GLY A 14 -10.79 39.76 7.47
CA GLY A 14 -10.79 40.66 8.61
C GLY A 14 -10.41 39.94 9.91
N PRO A 15 -10.10 40.69 10.99
CA PRO A 15 -9.96 40.11 12.33
C PRO A 15 -11.27 39.50 12.86
N ARG A 16 -12.42 39.83 12.26
CA ARG A 16 -13.73 39.22 12.52
C ARG A 16 -14.05 38.02 11.62
N GLY A 17 -13.12 37.62 10.75
CA GLY A 17 -13.34 36.56 9.76
C GLY A 17 -13.98 37.06 8.47
N LEU A 18 -14.52 36.12 7.69
CA LEU A 18 -15.22 36.36 6.44
C LEU A 18 -16.71 36.58 6.68
N THR A 19 -17.33 37.39 5.83
CA THR A 19 -18.79 37.44 5.75
C THR A 19 -19.35 36.19 5.05
N GLU A 20 -20.61 35.86 5.31
CA GLU A 20 -21.29 34.72 4.69
C GLU A 20 -21.24 34.80 3.15
N ALA A 21 -21.43 36.00 2.60
CA ALA A 21 -21.35 36.23 1.16
C ALA A 21 -19.94 35.94 0.60
N GLN A 22 -18.88 36.38 1.30
CA GLN A 22 -17.51 36.09 0.90
C GLN A 22 -17.16 34.61 1.03
N ALA A 23 -17.66 33.94 2.08
CA ALA A 23 -17.48 32.51 2.27
C ALA A 23 -18.15 31.72 1.12
N ALA A 24 -19.40 32.05 0.79
CA ALA A 24 -20.12 31.44 -0.32
C ALA A 24 -19.44 31.67 -1.68
N GLN A 25 -18.98 32.90 -1.95
CA GLN A 25 -18.24 33.21 -3.18
C GLN A 25 -16.94 32.42 -3.27
N ARG A 26 -16.18 32.31 -2.17
CA ARG A 26 -14.93 31.53 -2.15
C ARG A 26 -15.20 30.04 -2.30
N LEU A 27 -16.25 29.51 -1.68
CA LEU A 27 -16.66 28.11 -1.82
C LEU A 27 -17.03 27.79 -3.27
N ALA A 28 -17.74 28.69 -3.95
CA ALA A 28 -18.10 28.52 -5.37
C ALA A 28 -16.88 28.54 -6.30
N LEU A 29 -15.85 29.32 -5.97
CA LEU A 29 -14.64 29.46 -6.80
C LEU A 29 -13.59 28.36 -6.55
N LEU A 30 -13.38 28.00 -5.28
CA LEU A 30 -12.31 27.09 -4.85
C LEU A 30 -12.81 25.65 -4.68
N GLY A 31 -14.13 25.46 -4.55
CA GLY A 31 -14.73 24.18 -4.18
C GLY A 31 -14.58 23.88 -2.69
N GLU A 32 -15.12 22.73 -2.28
CA GLU A 32 -14.95 22.25 -0.91
C GLU A 32 -13.48 21.94 -0.63
N ASN A 33 -12.99 22.38 0.53
CA ASN A 33 -11.64 22.05 1.01
C ASN A 33 -11.59 20.62 1.57
N THR A 34 -12.02 19.66 0.75
CA THR A 34 -11.96 18.24 1.05
C THR A 34 -10.80 17.64 0.27
N VAL A 35 -9.93 16.91 0.97
CA VAL A 35 -8.92 16.09 0.31
C VAL A 35 -9.65 15.09 -0.58
N PRO A 36 -9.30 14.97 -1.88
CA PRO A 36 -9.92 14.00 -2.75
C PRO A 36 -9.86 12.63 -2.08
N ALA A 37 -11.02 11.99 -1.90
CA ALA A 37 -11.08 10.65 -1.34
C ALA A 37 -10.14 9.78 -2.18
N ARG A 38 -9.01 9.39 -1.59
CA ARG A 38 -8.01 8.60 -2.29
C ARG A 38 -8.70 7.31 -2.65
N ARG A 39 -9.08 7.19 -3.92
CA ARG A 39 -9.77 6.03 -4.46
C ARG A 39 -8.99 4.81 -3.98
N GLU A 40 -9.60 4.04 -3.09
CA GLU A 40 -8.94 2.94 -2.41
C GLU A 40 -8.26 2.11 -3.49
N ALA A 41 -6.93 2.10 -3.48
CA ALA A 41 -6.19 1.36 -4.48
C ALA A 41 -6.73 -0.06 -4.42
N SER A 42 -7.29 -0.53 -5.54
CA SER A 42 -8.04 -1.79 -5.58
C SER A 42 -7.22 -2.87 -4.87
N TRP A 43 -7.75 -3.39 -3.76
CA TRP A 43 -7.14 -4.44 -2.95
C TRP A 43 -6.48 -5.58 -3.77
N PRO A 44 -7.09 -6.09 -4.87
CA PRO A 44 -6.41 -7.09 -5.70
C PRO A 44 -5.14 -6.57 -6.38
N ARG A 45 -5.09 -5.28 -6.74
CA ARG A 45 -3.93 -4.64 -7.35
C ARG A 45 -2.80 -4.41 -6.35
N LEU A 46 -3.14 -4.16 -5.08
CA LEU A 46 -2.17 -4.12 -3.98
C LEU A 46 -1.60 -5.51 -3.70
N PHE A 47 -2.45 -6.54 -3.69
CA PHE A 47 -2.03 -7.94 -3.51
C PHE A 47 -1.07 -8.42 -4.60
N VAL A 48 -1.40 -8.19 -5.88
CA VAL A 48 -0.50 -8.52 -7.02
C VAL A 48 0.81 -7.74 -6.94
N ARG A 49 0.78 -6.49 -6.48
CA ARG A 49 2.01 -5.71 -6.26
C ARG A 49 2.82 -6.24 -5.08
N SER A 50 2.18 -6.75 -4.03
CA SER A 50 2.85 -7.39 -2.90
C SER A 50 3.51 -8.70 -3.31
N LEU A 51 2.89 -9.49 -4.19
CA LEU A 51 3.49 -10.72 -4.75
C LEU A 51 4.74 -10.46 -5.61
N ARG A 52 4.95 -9.23 -6.11
CA ARG A 52 6.19 -8.83 -6.80
C ARG A 52 7.36 -8.59 -5.85
N ASP A 53 7.12 -8.49 -4.55
CA ASP A 53 8.20 -8.43 -3.58
C ASP A 53 8.90 -9.80 -3.53
N PRO A 54 10.24 -9.86 -3.73
CA PRO A 54 10.97 -11.13 -3.77
C PRO A 54 10.77 -11.96 -2.51
N PHE A 55 10.59 -11.32 -1.35
CA PHE A 55 10.33 -12.01 -0.09
C PHE A 55 8.92 -12.63 -0.06
N THR A 56 7.91 -11.89 -0.52
CA THR A 56 6.53 -12.39 -0.58
C THR A 56 6.37 -13.53 -1.59
N ALA A 57 7.08 -13.44 -2.72
CA ALA A 57 7.12 -14.52 -3.71
C ALA A 57 7.73 -15.80 -3.13
N VAL A 58 8.84 -15.69 -2.39
CA VAL A 58 9.48 -16.83 -1.71
C VAL A 58 8.56 -17.43 -0.65
N LEU A 59 7.93 -16.59 0.20
CA LEU A 59 6.99 -17.07 1.21
C LEU A 59 5.76 -17.75 0.59
N GLY A 60 5.22 -17.21 -0.50
CA GLY A 60 4.10 -17.82 -1.22
C GLY A 60 4.49 -19.17 -1.83
N CYS A 61 5.66 -19.26 -2.45
CA CYS A 61 6.20 -20.51 -2.97
C CYS A 61 6.40 -21.55 -1.85
N LEU A 62 7.01 -21.13 -0.74
CA LEU A 62 7.24 -22.00 0.42
C LEU A 62 5.91 -22.48 1.02
N GLY A 63 4.92 -21.61 1.13
CA GLY A 63 3.57 -21.98 1.59
C GLY A 63 2.90 -23.01 0.68
N LEU A 64 3.04 -22.85 -0.64
CA LEU A 64 2.49 -23.78 -1.63
C LEU A 64 3.19 -25.15 -1.57
N VAL A 65 4.52 -25.16 -1.47
CA VAL A 65 5.30 -26.39 -1.25
C VAL A 65 4.91 -27.05 0.07
N SER A 66 4.76 -26.29 1.15
CA SER A 66 4.34 -26.79 2.45
C SER A 66 2.94 -27.41 2.41
N ALA A 67 1.99 -26.77 1.74
CA ALA A 67 0.63 -27.32 1.55
C ALA A 67 0.63 -28.61 0.72
N ALA A 68 1.43 -28.66 -0.34
CA ALA A 68 1.60 -29.87 -1.15
C ALA A 68 2.26 -31.00 -0.36
N VAL A 69 3.28 -30.70 0.45
CA VAL A 69 3.90 -31.67 1.36
C VAL A 69 2.86 -32.14 2.38
N LEU A 70 2.08 -31.25 3.00
CA LEU A 70 1.07 -31.63 3.98
C LEU A 70 0.00 -32.57 3.39
N ALA A 71 -0.36 -32.39 2.13
CA ALA A 71 -1.30 -33.26 1.42
C ALA A 71 -0.75 -34.67 1.13
N TRP A 72 0.58 -34.87 1.13
CA TRP A 72 1.26 -36.12 0.75
C TRP A 72 2.45 -36.45 1.68
N GLY A 73 2.32 -36.13 2.97
CA GLY A 73 3.42 -35.91 3.94
C GLY A 73 4.59 -36.89 3.89
N THR A 74 4.32 -38.18 3.88
CA THR A 74 5.38 -39.21 3.91
C THR A 74 6.08 -39.36 2.56
N ALA A 75 5.34 -39.38 1.46
CA ALA A 75 5.91 -39.53 0.11
C ALA A 75 6.74 -38.32 -0.31
N ALA A 76 6.28 -37.11 0.03
CA ALA A 76 6.96 -35.87 -0.33
C ALA A 76 8.31 -35.69 0.41
N VAL A 77 8.38 -36.07 1.69
CA VAL A 77 9.63 -36.00 2.47
C VAL A 77 10.69 -36.95 1.92
N ILE A 78 10.32 -38.18 1.55
CA ILE A 78 11.23 -39.15 0.95
C ILE A 78 11.74 -38.64 -0.40
N LEU A 79 10.86 -38.14 -1.26
CA LEU A 79 11.24 -37.58 -2.57
C LEU A 79 12.21 -36.40 -2.42
N LEU A 80 11.95 -35.48 -1.48
CA LEU A 80 12.81 -34.34 -1.18
C LEU A 80 14.21 -34.79 -0.76
N LEU A 81 14.30 -35.73 0.19
CA LEU A 81 15.57 -36.28 0.66
C LEU A 81 16.36 -36.94 -0.47
N VAL A 82 15.68 -37.66 -1.37
CA VAL A 82 16.29 -38.28 -2.56
C VAL A 82 16.82 -37.21 -3.52
N VAL A 83 16.04 -36.17 -3.82
CA VAL A 83 16.46 -35.07 -4.70
C VAL A 83 17.67 -34.33 -4.14
N VAL A 84 17.69 -34.00 -2.84
CA VAL A 84 18.83 -33.35 -2.19
C VAL A 84 20.06 -34.25 -2.23
N SER A 85 19.90 -35.54 -1.98
CA SER A 85 21.00 -36.51 -2.03
C SER A 85 21.58 -36.64 -3.44
N CYS A 86 20.73 -36.64 -4.48
CA CYS A 86 21.15 -36.62 -5.87
C CYS A 86 21.85 -35.31 -6.25
N ALA A 87 21.33 -34.16 -5.81
CA ALA A 87 21.92 -32.86 -6.09
C ALA A 87 23.31 -32.72 -5.47
N LEU A 88 23.46 -33.07 -4.19
CA LEU A 88 24.76 -33.07 -3.50
C LEU A 88 25.77 -33.98 -4.20
N ARG A 89 25.34 -35.17 -4.65
CA ARG A 89 26.18 -36.12 -5.39
C ARG A 89 26.51 -35.67 -6.81
N ALA A 90 25.67 -34.84 -7.44
CA ALA A 90 25.94 -34.29 -8.77
C ALA A 90 26.81 -33.02 -8.72
N SER A 91 26.82 -32.32 -7.59
CA SER A 91 27.61 -31.10 -7.36
C SER A 91 28.98 -31.32 -6.73
N GLY A 92 29.25 -32.54 -6.22
CA GLY A 92 30.54 -32.95 -5.65
C GLY A 92 31.18 -34.04 -6.48
#